data_AF-A0A929BXC8-F1
#
_entry.id   AF-A0A929BXC8-F1
#
_cell.length_a   1.000
_cell.length_b   1.000
_cell.length_c   1.000
_cell.angle_alpha   90.00
_cell.angle_beta   90.00
_cell.angle_gamma   90.00
#
_symmetry.space_group_name_H-M   'P 1'
#
loop_
_entity.id
_entity.type
_entity.pdbx_description
1 polymer ?
#
loop_
_entity_poly.entity_id
_entity_poly.type
_entity_poly.pdbx_seq_one_letter_code
_entity_poly.pdbx_strand_id
1 'polypeptide(L)'
;MRIAISPEKENQSSAAPEVMDWLLEGDPAIRWQVMRDLLAEDEGIIDKEREKIAESGWGARFLSYQEQDGLWAGGIYSPKWISTTYTMLTLRRLGLPAANPQAQKGCQQLLE
;
A
#
# COMPACT_ATOMS: atom_id res chain seq x y z
N MET A 1 32.96 14.16 51.01
CA MET A 1 31.57 13.77 50.67
C MET A 1 31.32 14.19 49.23
N ARG A 2 31.45 13.27 48.27
CA ARG A 2 31.23 13.52 46.83
C ARG A 2 29.88 12.92 46.47
N ILE A 3 28.96 13.75 45.98
CA ILE A 3 27.69 13.29 45.43
C ILE A 3 28.01 12.73 44.05
N ALA A 4 27.89 11.40 43.91
CA ALA A 4 27.96 10.75 42.61
C ALA A 4 26.67 11.09 41.86
N ILE A 5 26.81 11.87 40.78
CA ILE A 5 25.74 12.06 39.81
C ILE A 5 25.74 10.79 38.96
N SER A 6 24.75 9.92 39.17
CA SER A 6 24.53 8.76 38.29
C SER A 6 24.33 9.26 36.85
N PRO A 7 24.95 8.63 35.83
CA PRO A 7 24.66 9.01 34.46
C PRO A 7 23.19 8.72 34.19
N GLU A 8 22.46 9.72 33.70
CA GLU A 8 21.14 9.53 33.12
C GLU A 8 21.25 8.41 32.09
N LYS A 9 20.42 7.38 32.25
CA LYS A 9 20.30 6.33 31.25
C LYS A 9 19.83 6.99 29.96
N GLU A 10 20.73 7.12 28.99
CA GLU A 10 20.34 7.35 27.60
C GLU A 10 19.32 6.28 27.24
N ASN A 11 18.08 6.70 27.03
CA ASN A 11 17.02 5.85 26.52
C ASN A 11 17.31 5.63 25.03
N GLN A 12 18.25 4.74 24.72
CA GLN A 12 18.45 4.23 23.36
C GLN A 12 17.26 3.32 23.05
N SER A 13 16.21 3.93 22.49
CA SER A 13 14.97 3.27 22.11
C SER A 13 15.24 2.17 21.09
N SER A 14 15.05 0.91 21.50
CA SER A 14 15.03 -0.25 20.62
C SER A 14 13.77 -0.33 19.74
N ALA A 15 12.87 0.66 19.82
CA ALA A 15 11.59 0.64 19.14
C ALA A 15 11.69 0.87 17.63
N ALA A 16 12.76 1.52 17.14
CA ALA A 16 12.89 1.80 15.70
C ALA A 16 13.04 0.50 14.87
N PRO A 17 13.94 -0.45 15.21
CA PRO A 17 13.98 -1.75 14.55
C PRO A 17 12.66 -2.54 14.63
N GLU A 18 12.03 -2.59 15.81
CA GLU A 18 10.77 -3.32 16.01
C GLU A 18 9.61 -2.74 15.18
N VAL A 19 9.53 -1.41 15.07
CA VAL A 19 8.53 -0.74 14.22
C VAL A 19 8.81 -0.98 12.74
N MET A 20 10.08 -1.00 12.32
CA MET A 20 10.45 -1.30 10.93
C MET A 20 10.06 -2.73 10.56
N ASP A 21 10.34 -3.70 11.44
CA ASP A 21 9.95 -5.10 11.23
C ASP A 21 8.42 -5.22 11.14
N TRP A 22 7.67 -4.58 12.04
CA TRP A 22 6.20 -4.56 12.00
C TRP A 22 5.65 -3.97 10.69
N LEU A 23 6.24 -2.87 10.20
CA LEU A 23 5.85 -2.26 8.93
C LEU A 23 6.14 -3.19 7.73
N LEU A 24 7.26 -3.92 7.77
CA LEU A 24 7.66 -4.88 6.74
C LEU A 24 6.90 -6.22 6.84
N GLU A 25 6.26 -6.53 7.96
CA GLU A 25 5.32 -7.65 8.09
C GLU A 25 3.92 -7.32 7.54
N GLY A 26 3.62 -6.03 7.33
CA GLY A 26 2.31 -5.53 6.94
C GLY A 26 1.86 -5.85 5.50
N ASP A 27 0.77 -5.19 5.10
CA ASP A 27 0.19 -5.28 3.75
C ASP A 27 1.21 -4.85 2.68
N PRO A 28 1.23 -5.48 1.48
CA PRO A 28 2.10 -5.05 0.39
C PRO A 28 2.03 -3.54 0.11
N ALA A 29 0.85 -2.93 0.23
CA ALA A 29 0.64 -1.49 0.04
C ALA A 29 1.42 -0.61 1.03
N ILE A 30 1.81 -1.15 2.19
CA ILE A 30 2.67 -0.48 3.16
C ILE A 30 4.13 -0.83 2.88
N ARG A 31 4.44 -2.12 2.68
CA ARG A 31 5.82 -2.61 2.56
C ARG A 31 6.61 -1.93 1.45
N TRP A 32 6.03 -1.77 0.26
CA TRP A 32 6.77 -1.13 -0.85
C TRP A 32 7.08 0.35 -0.55
N GLN A 33 6.21 1.04 0.21
CA GLN A 33 6.45 2.43 0.61
C GLN A 33 7.56 2.52 1.65
N VAL A 34 7.62 1.57 2.58
CA VAL A 34 8.71 1.44 3.56
C VAL A 34 10.04 1.20 2.82
N MET A 35 10.04 0.26 1.87
CA MET A 35 11.20 -0.01 1.02
C MET A 35 11.67 1.24 0.27
N ARG A 36 10.75 2.01 -0.32
CA ARG A 36 11.08 3.24 -1.06
C ARG A 36 11.54 4.37 -0.15
N ASP A 37 10.77 4.69 0.89
CA ASP A 37 10.88 5.95 1.63
C ASP A 37 11.78 5.85 2.86
N LEU A 38 11.89 4.66 3.46
CA LEU A 38 12.63 4.46 4.71
C LEU A 38 13.91 3.64 4.51
N LEU A 39 13.91 2.69 3.57
CA LEU A 39 15.08 1.84 3.27
C LEU A 39 15.85 2.27 2.02
N ALA A 40 15.23 3.08 1.15
CA ALA A 40 15.79 3.51 -0.13
C ALA A 40 16.25 2.33 -1.03
N GLU A 41 15.43 1.28 -1.09
CA GLU A 41 15.66 0.10 -1.92
C GLU A 41 15.62 0.43 -3.43
N ASP A 42 16.20 -0.46 -4.24
CA ASP A 42 16.22 -0.32 -5.70
C ASP A 42 14.81 -0.44 -6.32
N GLU A 43 14.57 0.28 -7.42
CA GLU A 43 13.28 0.29 -8.13
C GLU A 43 12.78 -1.12 -8.49
N GLY A 44 13.68 -2.01 -8.92
CA GLY A 44 13.30 -3.38 -9.27
C GLY A 44 12.85 -4.24 -8.09
N ILE A 45 13.29 -3.91 -6.85
CA ILE A 45 12.80 -4.56 -5.63
C ILE A 45 11.42 -4.00 -5.27
N ILE A 46 11.29 -2.68 -5.34
CA ILE A 46 10.03 -1.97 -5.06
C ILE A 46 8.92 -2.44 -6.01
N ASP A 47 9.19 -2.54 -7.31
CA ASP A 47 8.19 -2.96 -8.29
C ASP A 47 7.76 -4.41 -8.10
N LYS A 48 8.69 -5.31 -7.78
CA LYS A 48 8.36 -6.70 -7.39
C LYS A 48 7.48 -6.76 -6.15
N GLU A 49 7.70 -5.87 -5.18
CA GLU A 49 6.84 -5.80 -4.01
C GLU A 49 5.44 -5.28 -4.37
N ARG A 50 5.34 -4.32 -5.29
CA ARG A 50 4.06 -3.78 -5.78
C ARG A 50 3.25 -4.79 -6.59
N GLU A 51 3.88 -5.75 -7.26
CA GLU A 51 3.17 -6.84 -7.95
C GLU A 51 2.27 -7.64 -6.98
N LYS A 52 2.71 -7.83 -5.72
CA LYS A 52 1.97 -8.56 -4.68
C LYS A 52 0.68 -7.86 -4.24
N ILE A 53 0.50 -6.57 -4.55
CA ILE A 53 -0.74 -5.82 -4.26
C ILE A 53 -1.92 -6.46 -4.97
N ALA A 54 -1.71 -7.02 -6.17
CA ALA A 54 -2.78 -7.69 -6.91
C ALA A 54 -3.14 -9.06 -6.34
N GLU A 55 -2.23 -9.67 -5.59
CA GLU A 55 -2.30 -11.08 -5.20
C GLU A 55 -2.77 -11.28 -3.75
N SER A 56 -2.53 -10.29 -2.88
CA SER A 56 -2.84 -10.38 -1.46
C SER A 56 -3.26 -9.05 -0.85
N GLY A 57 -3.76 -9.10 0.38
CA GLY A 57 -4.03 -7.91 1.17
C GLY A 57 -5.21 -7.09 0.65
N TRP A 58 -5.16 -5.78 0.87
CA TRP A 58 -6.25 -4.87 0.52
C TRP A 58 -6.41 -4.71 -0.99
N GLY A 59 -5.32 -4.65 -1.75
CA GLY A 59 -5.37 -4.50 -3.20
C GLY A 59 -6.14 -5.65 -3.87
N ALA A 60 -5.75 -6.90 -3.55
CA ALA A 60 -6.45 -8.10 -4.02
C ALA A 60 -7.92 -8.11 -3.60
N ARG A 61 -8.24 -7.65 -2.37
CA ARG A 61 -9.62 -7.56 -1.92
C ARG A 61 -10.44 -6.57 -2.73
N PHE A 62 -9.92 -5.38 -3.02
CA PHE A 62 -10.60 -4.43 -3.91
C PHE A 62 -10.80 -5.02 -5.31
N LEU A 63 -9.74 -5.62 -5.88
CA LEU A 63 -9.81 -6.27 -7.19
C LEU A 63 -10.84 -7.40 -7.24
N SER A 64 -11.04 -8.14 -6.14
CA SER A 64 -12.04 -9.22 -6.07
C SER A 64 -13.49 -8.74 -6.19
N TYR A 65 -13.75 -7.45 -5.96
CA TYR A 65 -15.08 -6.85 -6.11
C TYR A 65 -15.33 -6.27 -7.50
N GLN A 66 -14.38 -6.39 -8.44
CA GLN A 66 -14.62 -5.93 -9.80
C GLN A 66 -15.67 -6.83 -10.48
N GLU A 67 -16.65 -6.20 -11.11
CA GLU A 67 -17.71 -6.88 -11.84
C GLU A 67 -17.24 -7.30 -13.24
N GLN A 68 -18.03 -8.14 -13.92
CA GLN A 68 -17.66 -8.70 -15.22
C GLN A 68 -17.53 -7.64 -16.32
N ASP A 69 -18.18 -6.50 -16.19
CA ASP A 69 -18.05 -5.34 -17.09
C ASP A 69 -16.80 -4.49 -16.80
N GLY A 70 -16.12 -4.72 -15.66
CA GLY A 70 -14.94 -3.96 -15.25
C GLY A 70 -15.24 -2.81 -14.29
N LEU A 71 -16.50 -2.61 -13.92
CA LEU A 71 -16.91 -1.62 -12.94
C LEU A 71 -16.74 -2.14 -11.51
N TRP A 72 -16.83 -1.21 -10.57
CA TRP A 72 -17.10 -1.49 -9.17
C TRP A 72 -18.41 -0.85 -8.76
N ALA A 73 -19.24 -1.62 -8.06
CA ALA A 73 -20.54 -1.20 -7.54
C ALA A 73 -21.48 -0.64 -8.63
N GLY A 74 -21.39 -1.18 -9.84
CA GLY A 74 -22.25 -0.88 -10.98
C GLY A 74 -22.21 0.56 -11.51
N GLY A 75 -21.18 1.35 -11.17
CA GLY A 75 -21.14 2.74 -11.64
C GLY A 75 -19.78 3.40 -11.65
N ILE A 76 -19.67 4.46 -12.45
CA ILE A 76 -18.44 5.21 -12.64
C ILE A 76 -18.15 6.08 -11.41
N TYR A 77 -19.01 7.05 -11.12
CA TYR A 77 -18.79 8.02 -10.04
C TYR A 77 -19.74 7.84 -8.85
N SER A 78 -20.92 7.27 -9.08
CA SER A 78 -21.90 6.92 -8.06
C SER A 78 -22.14 5.40 -8.06
N PRO A 79 -22.42 4.77 -6.91
CA PRO A 79 -22.54 5.35 -5.57
C PRO A 79 -21.20 5.86 -5.01
N LYS A 80 -21.26 6.87 -4.13
CA LYS A 80 -20.05 7.47 -3.54
C LYS A 80 -19.25 6.44 -2.75
N TRP A 81 -17.94 6.65 -2.69
CA TRP A 81 -16.96 5.86 -1.93
C TRP A 81 -16.64 4.47 -2.47
N ILE A 82 -17.58 3.79 -3.12
CA ILE A 82 -17.41 2.41 -3.60
C ILE A 82 -17.44 2.27 -5.12
N SER A 83 -17.85 3.31 -5.85
CA SER A 83 -17.86 3.29 -7.32
C SER A 83 -16.46 3.15 -7.92
N THR A 84 -16.43 2.83 -9.22
CA THR A 84 -15.22 2.64 -10.02
C THR A 84 -14.18 3.73 -9.81
N THR A 85 -14.57 5.02 -9.82
CA THR A 85 -13.64 6.14 -9.63
C THR A 85 -12.95 6.10 -8.27
N TYR A 86 -13.69 5.85 -7.17
CA TYR A 86 -13.09 5.83 -5.82
C TYR A 86 -12.23 4.58 -5.61
N THR A 87 -12.69 3.43 -6.12
CA THR A 87 -11.93 2.19 -6.04
C THR A 87 -10.63 2.27 -6.83
N MET A 88 -10.66 2.77 -8.07
CA MET A 88 -9.46 2.96 -8.89
C MET A 88 -8.49 3.97 -8.28
N LEU A 89 -8.98 5.07 -7.70
CA LEU A 89 -8.14 6.01 -6.97
C LEU A 89 -7.47 5.36 -5.76
N THR A 90 -8.20 4.48 -5.06
CA THR A 90 -7.69 3.75 -3.90
C THR A 90 -6.63 2.74 -4.32
N LEU A 91 -6.88 1.91 -5.34
CA LEU A 91 -5.92 0.98 -5.92
C LEU A 91 -4.63 1.67 -6.38
N ARG A 92 -4.74 2.85 -7.01
CA ARG A 92 -3.58 3.69 -7.36
C ARG A 92 -2.78 4.10 -6.13
N ARG A 93 -3.44 4.53 -5.05
CA ARG A 93 -2.78 4.93 -3.79
C ARG A 93 -2.12 3.76 -3.06
N LEU A 94 -2.73 2.57 -3.12
CA LEU A 94 -2.13 1.35 -2.60
C LEU A 94 -0.86 0.98 -3.37
N GLY A 95 -0.71 1.45 -4.62
CA GLY A 95 0.47 1.23 -5.45
C GLY A 95 0.28 0.18 -6.54
N LEU A 96 -0.96 -0.22 -6.87
CA LEU A 96 -1.20 -1.23 -7.91
C LEU A 96 -0.48 -0.87 -9.23
N PRO A 97 0.23 -1.81 -9.89
CA PRO A 97 0.86 -1.56 -11.17
C PRO A 97 -0.14 -1.11 -12.24
N ALA A 98 0.20 -0.09 -13.03
CA ALA A 98 -0.68 0.45 -14.07
C ALA A 98 -0.95 -0.56 -15.21
N ALA A 99 -0.05 -1.53 -15.38
CA ALA A 99 -0.22 -2.62 -16.34
C ALA A 99 -1.16 -3.73 -15.84
N ASN A 100 -1.71 -3.63 -14.62
CA ASN A 100 -2.63 -4.63 -14.11
C ASN A 100 -3.91 -4.71 -15.00
N PRO A 101 -4.28 -5.90 -15.52
CA PRO A 101 -5.39 -6.01 -16.47
C PRO A 101 -6.75 -5.55 -15.93
N GLN A 102 -7.02 -5.79 -14.65
CA GLN A 102 -8.26 -5.34 -14.01
C GLN A 102 -8.32 -3.82 -13.89
N ALA A 103 -7.18 -3.18 -13.57
CA ALA A 103 -7.07 -1.73 -13.56
C ALA A 103 -7.29 -1.13 -14.96
N GLN A 104 -6.68 -1.72 -16.00
CA GLN A 104 -6.88 -1.28 -17.39
C GLN A 104 -8.34 -1.38 -17.81
N LYS A 105 -9.02 -2.47 -17.45
CA LYS A 105 -10.44 -2.67 -17.72
C LYS A 105 -11.32 -1.61 -17.03
N GLY A 106 -11.04 -1.30 -15.77
CA GLY A 106 -11.73 -0.21 -15.05
C GLY A 106 -11.50 1.17 -15.69
N CYS A 107 -10.28 1.45 -16.16
CA CYS A 107 -9.98 2.68 -16.90
C CYS A 107 -10.72 2.74 -18.24
N GLN A 108 -10.88 1.62 -18.94
CA GLN A 108 -11.59 1.58 -20.21
C GLN A 108 -13.05 2.05 -20.06
N GLN A 109 -13.71 1.67 -18.95
CA GLN A 109 -15.07 2.13 -18.65
C GLN A 109 -15.21 3.65 -18.47
N LEU A 110 -14.11 4.38 -18.24
CA LEU A 110 -14.12 5.86 -18.16
C LEU A 110 -14.00 6.54 -19.52
N LEU A 111 -13.54 5.81 -20.54
CA LEU A 111 -13.24 6.35 -21.88
C LEU A 111 -14.36 6.07 -22.89
N GLU A 112 -15.25 5.13 -22.57
CA GLU A 112 -16.47 4.81 -23.32
C GLU A 112 -17.60 5.80 -22.99
#